data_AF-T1A8C1-F1
#
_entry.id   AF-T1A8C1-F1
#
_cell.length_a   1.000
_cell.length_b   1.000
_cell.length_c   1.000
_cell.angle_alpha   90.00
_cell.angle_beta   90.00
_cell.angle_gamma   90.00
#
_symmetry.space_group_name_H-M   'P 1'
#
loop_
_entity.id
_entity.type
_entity.pdbx_description
1 polymer ?
#
loop_
_entity_poly.entity_id
_entity_poly.type
_entity_poly.pdbx_seq_one_letter_code
_entity_poly.pdbx_strand_id
1 'polypeptide(L)'
;MAKIIVLGAGIGGMTAAYELRAGLGDDHAITVVGDGPGFSFTPSNPWVGVGWRKRDDVVLEVKPCLARKKIEFVDDPATEIRAAQNVLVTRSGKELAYDYLVICTGPKLAFDEIPGLGPDKHSHSICTTPHAEATWNAYQEFVKNPGPVVIGAASGTSCFGPAYEFATIIETDLRKRKIRDRVPITYVTPEPYVGHMGLGGVGDSKGLIESEFRQRHIKWICNARVVEVTATEVVVNELDGKGRLLQEHRIPSKF
;
A
#
# COMPACT_ATOMS: atom_id res chain seq x y z
N MET A 1 20.48 -25.28 20.32
CA MET A 1 19.79 -24.96 19.05
C MET A 1 18.51 -24.20 19.40
N ALA A 2 18.46 -22.91 19.09
CA ALA A 2 17.25 -22.10 19.31
C ALA A 2 16.27 -22.22 18.12
N LYS A 3 14.98 -22.06 18.40
CA LYS A 3 13.89 -21.99 17.41
C LYS A 3 13.45 -20.54 17.24
N ILE A 4 13.64 -20.00 16.05
CA ILE A 4 13.31 -18.62 15.73
C ILE A 4 12.19 -18.63 14.69
N ILE A 5 11.08 -17.97 15.01
CA ILE A 5 9.99 -17.77 14.06
C ILE A 5 10.02 -16.34 13.55
N VAL A 6 9.99 -16.18 12.24
CA VAL A 6 9.74 -14.89 11.58
C VAL A 6 8.31 -14.92 11.06
N LEU A 7 7.45 -14.06 11.61
CA LEU A 7 6.05 -13.97 11.26
C LEU A 7 5.83 -12.92 10.17
N GLY A 8 5.57 -13.36 8.95
CA GLY A 8 5.37 -12.54 7.76
C GLY A 8 6.47 -12.75 6.72
N ALA A 9 6.08 -13.00 5.47
CA ALA A 9 7.00 -13.23 4.34
C ALA A 9 7.08 -12.01 3.39
N GLY A 10 6.97 -10.79 3.94
CA GLY A 10 7.16 -9.53 3.21
C GLY A 10 8.61 -9.05 3.21
N ILE A 11 8.85 -7.78 2.83
CA ILE A 11 10.20 -7.17 2.79
C ILE A 11 10.94 -7.35 4.11
N GLY A 12 10.33 -6.93 5.22
CA GLY A 12 10.96 -7.05 6.54
C GLY A 12 11.25 -8.50 6.94
N GLY A 13 10.29 -9.40 6.74
CA GLY A 13 10.43 -10.79 7.19
C GLY A 13 11.40 -11.61 6.35
N MET A 14 11.39 -11.45 5.03
CA MET A 14 12.36 -12.11 4.15
C MET A 14 13.79 -11.63 4.46
N THR A 15 13.99 -10.32 4.60
CA THR A 15 15.30 -9.77 4.99
C THR A 15 15.73 -10.29 6.36
N ALA A 16 14.85 -10.22 7.37
CA ALA A 16 15.16 -10.71 8.72
C ALA A 16 15.56 -12.19 8.71
N ALA A 17 14.85 -13.05 7.97
CA ALA A 17 15.16 -14.47 7.90
C ALA A 17 16.55 -14.73 7.27
N TYR A 18 16.90 -13.99 6.21
CA TYR A 18 18.22 -14.11 5.58
C TYR A 18 19.35 -13.58 6.46
N GLU A 19 19.16 -12.43 7.12
CA GLU A 19 20.14 -11.87 8.05
C GLU A 19 20.35 -12.76 9.27
N LEU A 20 19.28 -13.33 9.83
CA LEU A 20 19.35 -14.31 10.92
C LEU A 20 20.15 -15.54 10.50
N ARG A 21 19.89 -16.09 9.30
CA ARG A 21 20.65 -17.25 8.80
C ARG A 21 22.12 -16.90 8.57
N ALA A 22 22.42 -15.72 8.05
CA ALA A 22 23.79 -15.27 7.81
C ALA A 22 24.56 -15.06 9.13
N GLY A 23 23.93 -14.45 10.13
CA GLY A 23 24.55 -14.13 11.41
C GLY A 23 24.66 -15.30 12.38
N LEU A 24 23.73 -16.26 12.34
CA LEU A 24 23.66 -17.38 13.29
C LEU A 24 24.20 -18.71 12.72
N GLY A 25 24.56 -18.76 11.43
CA GLY A 25 24.98 -20.00 10.79
C GLY A 25 23.87 -21.06 10.75
N ASP A 26 24.24 -22.34 10.68
CA ASP A 26 23.30 -23.47 10.51
C ASP A 26 22.83 -24.10 11.84
N ASP A 27 23.33 -23.62 12.99
CA ASP A 27 23.12 -24.22 14.32
C ASP A 27 21.74 -23.93 14.93
N HIS A 28 20.97 -23.03 14.31
CA HIS A 28 19.66 -22.58 14.76
C HIS A 28 18.57 -22.86 13.73
N ALA A 29 17.38 -23.23 14.21
CA ALA A 29 16.21 -23.44 13.38
C ALA A 29 15.51 -22.09 13.13
N ILE A 30 15.29 -21.76 11.86
CA ILE A 30 14.60 -20.55 11.43
C ILE A 30 13.40 -20.97 10.58
N THR A 31 12.21 -20.55 10.98
CA THR A 31 10.96 -20.82 10.28
C THR A 31 10.27 -19.50 9.95
N VAL A 32 9.95 -19.27 8.68
CA VAL A 32 9.13 -18.15 8.23
C VAL A 32 7.68 -18.62 8.11
N VAL A 33 6.75 -17.91 8.74
CA VAL A 33 5.31 -18.18 8.65
C VAL A 33 4.67 -17.09 7.82
N GLY A 34 4.06 -17.44 6.68
CA GLY A 34 3.49 -16.50 5.71
C GLY A 34 1.98 -16.62 5.55
N ASP A 35 1.42 -15.71 4.75
CA ASP A 35 0.04 -15.76 4.26
C ASP A 35 0.05 -15.81 2.73
N GLY A 36 0.10 -17.02 2.20
CA GLY A 36 0.26 -17.32 0.78
C GLY A 36 1.71 -17.63 0.39
N PRO A 37 1.90 -18.19 -0.81
CA PRO A 37 3.19 -18.75 -1.23
C PRO A 37 4.19 -17.71 -1.74
N GLY A 38 3.76 -16.45 -1.94
CA GLY A 38 4.49 -15.44 -2.69
C GLY A 38 5.00 -14.28 -1.84
N PHE A 39 6.22 -13.84 -2.13
CA PHE A 39 6.72 -12.52 -1.75
C PHE A 39 6.34 -11.54 -2.85
N SER A 40 5.81 -10.38 -2.47
CA SER A 40 5.52 -9.29 -3.40
C SER A 40 6.51 -8.14 -3.20
N PHE A 41 7.12 -7.67 -4.29
CA PHE A 41 7.90 -6.44 -4.28
C PHE A 41 6.96 -5.22 -4.33
N THR A 42 6.37 -4.90 -3.18
CA THR A 42 5.35 -3.85 -2.98
C THR A 42 5.65 -2.51 -3.66
N PRO A 43 6.90 -2.01 -3.73
CA PRO A 43 7.19 -0.74 -4.41
C PRO A 43 6.80 -0.69 -5.89
N SER A 44 6.65 -1.84 -6.56
CA SER A 44 6.21 -1.88 -7.97
C SER A 44 4.69 -1.87 -8.15
N ASN A 45 3.89 -1.95 -7.08
CA ASN A 45 2.43 -2.00 -7.19
C ASN A 45 1.78 -0.78 -7.89
N PRO A 46 2.26 0.48 -7.74
CA PRO A 46 1.75 1.59 -8.55
C PRO A 46 1.88 1.31 -10.06
N TRP A 47 2.95 0.64 -10.49
CA TRP A 47 3.20 0.33 -11.90
C TRP A 47 2.34 -0.83 -12.39
N VAL A 48 2.06 -1.80 -11.51
CA VAL A 48 1.06 -2.84 -11.77
C VAL A 48 -0.32 -2.21 -11.94
N GLY A 49 -0.68 -1.24 -11.10
CA GLY A 49 -1.98 -0.53 -11.13
C GLY A 49 -2.29 0.23 -12.42
N VAL A 50 -1.29 0.47 -13.28
CA VAL A 50 -1.42 1.10 -14.60
C VAL A 50 -1.00 0.16 -15.75
N GLY A 51 -0.68 -1.10 -15.45
CA GLY A 51 -0.27 -2.09 -16.46
C GLY A 51 1.14 -1.92 -17.02
N TRP A 52 2.02 -1.15 -16.37
CA TRP A 52 3.44 -1.02 -16.77
C TRP A 52 4.31 -2.18 -16.27
N ARG A 53 3.79 -2.95 -15.32
CA ARG A 53 4.33 -4.22 -14.82
C ARG A 53 3.19 -5.23 -14.67
N LYS A 54 3.52 -6.52 -14.77
CA LYS A 54 2.61 -7.62 -14.47
C LYS A 54 2.93 -8.19 -13.09
N ARG A 55 1.98 -8.91 -12.50
CA ARG A 55 2.17 -9.65 -11.23
C ARG A 55 3.43 -10.51 -11.25
N ASP A 56 3.64 -11.27 -12.32
CA ASP A 56 4.76 -12.20 -12.43
C ASP A 56 6.12 -11.48 -12.53
N ASP A 57 6.15 -10.18 -12.84
CA ASP A 57 7.38 -9.37 -12.82
C ASP A 57 7.78 -8.95 -11.39
N VAL A 58 6.85 -9.05 -10.41
CA VAL A 58 7.00 -8.46 -9.07
C VAL A 58 6.73 -9.45 -7.93
N VAL A 59 6.36 -10.69 -8.24
CA VAL A 59 6.09 -11.76 -7.28
C VAL A 59 7.07 -12.91 -7.47
N LEU A 60 7.54 -13.49 -6.36
CA LEU A 60 8.40 -14.67 -6.34
C LEU A 60 7.92 -15.69 -5.31
N GLU A 61 8.08 -16.97 -5.60
CA GLU A 61 7.75 -18.04 -4.66
C GLU A 61 8.74 -18.05 -3.48
N VAL A 62 8.20 -18.00 -2.26
CA VAL A 62 8.99 -17.90 -1.02
C VAL A 62 9.70 -19.20 -0.71
N LYS A 63 8.98 -20.33 -0.81
CA LYS A 63 9.45 -21.64 -0.36
C LYS A 63 10.78 -22.06 -1.01
N PRO A 64 10.94 -22.01 -2.35
CA PRO A 64 12.22 -22.35 -2.98
C PRO A 64 13.36 -21.41 -2.58
N CYS A 65 13.08 -20.12 -2.41
CA CYS A 65 14.07 -19.12 -2.04
C CYS A 65 14.60 -19.30 -0.61
N LEU A 66 13.73 -19.65 0.34
CA LEU A 66 14.11 -19.93 1.73
C LEU A 66 14.79 -21.30 1.90
N ALA A 67 14.30 -22.32 1.20
CA ALA A 67 14.85 -23.68 1.28
C ALA A 67 16.35 -23.73 0.87
N ARG A 68 16.75 -22.96 -0.14
CA ARG A 68 18.17 -22.82 -0.56
C ARG A 68 19.09 -22.31 0.55
N LYS A 69 18.54 -21.68 1.59
CA LYS A 69 19.26 -21.17 2.76
C LYS A 69 18.94 -21.96 4.03
N LYS A 70 18.38 -23.17 3.90
CA LYS A 70 17.98 -24.03 5.03
C LYS A 70 17.02 -23.31 5.99
N ILE A 71 16.13 -22.47 5.47
CA ILE A 71 15.08 -21.80 6.24
C ILE A 71 13.76 -22.49 5.91
N GLU A 72 13.02 -22.91 6.94
CA GLU A 72 11.71 -23.53 6.76
C GLU A 72 10.68 -22.46 6.39
N PHE A 73 9.73 -22.80 5.53
CA PHE A 73 8.58 -21.95 5.22
C PHE A 73 7.28 -22.69 5.51
N VAL A 74 6.41 -22.04 6.27
CA VAL A 74 5.06 -22.48 6.59
C VAL A 74 4.07 -21.51 5.96
N ASP A 75 3.41 -21.97 4.89
CA ASP A 75 2.29 -21.26 4.26
C ASP A 75 0.99 -21.58 5.03
N ASP A 76 0.90 -21.03 6.23
CA ASP A 76 -0.26 -21.17 7.10
C ASP A 76 -0.34 -19.95 8.03
N PRO A 77 -1.21 -18.97 7.73
CA PRO A 77 -1.27 -17.71 8.45
C PRO A 77 -1.43 -17.88 9.95
N ALA A 78 -0.75 -17.04 10.72
CA ALA A 78 -0.96 -16.98 12.17
C ALA A 78 -2.32 -16.35 12.49
N THR A 79 -2.98 -16.89 13.52
CA THR A 79 -4.25 -16.37 14.06
C THR A 79 -4.12 -15.91 15.51
N GLU A 80 -3.16 -16.45 16.26
CA GLU A 80 -2.97 -16.13 17.68
C GLU A 80 -1.48 -16.19 18.08
N ILE A 81 -1.04 -15.26 18.91
CA ILE A 81 0.26 -15.32 19.60
C ILE A 81 0.00 -15.53 21.09
N ARG A 82 0.30 -16.71 21.61
CA ARG A 82 0.26 -17.03 23.04
C ARG A 82 1.62 -16.73 23.66
N ALA A 83 1.89 -15.44 23.87
CA ALA A 83 3.20 -14.95 24.30
C ALA A 83 3.68 -15.56 25.62
N ALA A 84 2.78 -15.78 26.59
CA ALA A 84 3.13 -16.39 27.88
C ALA A 84 3.64 -17.85 27.76
N GLN A 85 3.36 -18.51 26.64
CA GLN A 85 3.72 -19.90 26.36
C GLN A 85 4.78 -20.00 25.27
N ASN A 86 5.19 -18.87 24.67
CA ASN A 86 6.00 -18.80 23.47
C ASN A 86 5.47 -19.68 22.32
N VAL A 87 4.16 -19.61 22.06
CA VAL A 87 3.48 -20.37 21.00
C VAL A 87 2.82 -19.43 19.99
N LEU A 88 3.01 -19.73 18.71
CA LEU A 88 2.28 -19.15 17.59
C LEU A 88 1.25 -20.17 17.10
N VAL A 89 -0.02 -19.79 17.02
CA VAL A 89 -1.09 -20.65 16.50
C VAL A 89 -1.41 -20.21 15.08
N THR A 90 -1.46 -21.17 14.16
CA THR A 90 -1.81 -20.93 12.76
C THR A 90 -3.28 -21.18 12.48
N ARG A 91 -3.75 -20.81 11.29
CA ARG A 91 -5.14 -20.97 10.84
C ARG A 91 -5.58 -22.44 10.79
N SER A 92 -4.66 -23.38 10.48
CA SER A 92 -4.98 -24.81 10.57
C SER A 92 -5.10 -25.35 12.01
N GLY A 93 -4.81 -24.51 13.02
CA GLY A 93 -4.75 -24.91 14.42
C GLY A 93 -3.39 -25.49 14.84
N LYS A 94 -2.37 -25.45 13.97
CA LYS A 94 -1.02 -25.90 14.32
C LYS A 94 -0.40 -24.93 15.34
N GLU A 95 0.17 -25.50 16.38
CA GLU A 95 0.93 -24.76 17.39
C GLU A 95 2.43 -24.84 17.08
N LEU A 96 3.08 -23.69 16.96
CA LEU A 96 4.50 -23.55 16.69
C LEU A 96 5.17 -22.91 17.91
N ALA A 97 5.89 -23.71 18.68
CA ALA A 97 6.71 -23.22 19.79
C ALA A 97 7.97 -22.51 19.29
N TYR A 98 8.34 -21.39 19.91
CA TYR A 98 9.53 -20.61 19.59
C TYR A 98 10.35 -20.25 20.85
N ASP A 99 11.63 -19.98 20.67
CA ASP A 99 12.46 -19.29 21.66
C ASP A 99 12.45 -17.77 21.38
N TYR A 100 12.39 -17.38 20.10
CA TYR A 100 12.31 -15.99 19.66
C TYR A 100 11.28 -15.83 18.54
N LEU A 101 10.52 -14.75 18.59
CA LEU A 101 9.53 -14.37 17.57
C LEU A 101 9.86 -12.99 17.00
N VAL A 102 10.02 -12.90 15.69
CA VAL A 102 10.21 -11.65 14.95
C VAL A 102 8.92 -11.33 14.20
N ILE A 103 8.24 -10.25 14.57
CA ILE A 103 6.95 -9.86 13.98
C ILE A 103 7.19 -8.93 12.79
N CYS A 104 6.79 -9.38 11.59
CA CYS A 104 6.98 -8.72 10.29
C CYS A 104 5.70 -8.76 9.43
N THR A 105 4.53 -8.68 10.05
CA THR A 105 3.22 -8.85 9.39
C THR A 105 2.80 -7.70 8.47
N GLY A 106 3.48 -6.55 8.55
CA GLY A 106 3.12 -5.37 7.76
C GLY A 106 1.79 -4.73 8.18
N PRO A 107 1.20 -3.89 7.32
CA PRO A 107 -0.01 -3.13 7.66
C PRO A 107 -1.29 -3.95 7.45
N LYS A 108 -2.24 -3.82 8.38
CA LYS A 108 -3.66 -4.07 8.11
C LYS A 108 -4.26 -2.81 7.48
N LEU A 109 -4.93 -2.94 6.35
CA LEU A 109 -5.50 -1.81 5.61
C LEU A 109 -6.89 -1.46 6.16
N ALA A 110 -7.00 -0.33 6.87
CA ALA A 110 -8.18 0.11 7.60
C ALA A 110 -9.21 0.85 6.71
N PHE A 111 -9.66 0.22 5.62
CA PHE A 111 -10.64 0.83 4.71
C PHE A 111 -12.05 0.96 5.34
N ASP A 112 -12.31 0.23 6.41
CA ASP A 112 -13.57 0.24 7.17
C ASP A 112 -13.78 1.51 7.99
N GLU A 113 -12.73 2.31 8.24
CA GLU A 113 -12.83 3.57 8.98
C GLU A 113 -13.55 4.69 8.19
N ILE A 114 -13.63 4.57 6.86
CA ILE A 114 -14.25 5.58 5.99
C ILE A 114 -15.35 4.91 5.15
N PRO A 115 -16.61 5.38 5.26
CA PRO A 115 -17.71 4.91 4.44
C PRO A 115 -17.37 4.91 2.94
N GLY A 116 -17.62 3.78 2.28
CA GLY A 116 -17.39 3.61 0.85
C GLY A 116 -15.92 3.54 0.37
N LEU A 117 -14.94 3.73 1.27
CA LEU A 117 -13.52 3.53 0.94
C LEU A 117 -13.18 2.04 0.84
N GLY A 118 -12.32 1.71 -0.13
CA GLY A 118 -11.69 0.40 -0.30
C GLY A 118 -12.04 -0.27 -1.63
N PRO A 119 -11.19 -1.23 -2.07
CA PRO A 119 -11.30 -1.92 -3.36
C PRO A 119 -12.60 -2.70 -3.56
N ASP A 120 -13.23 -3.13 -2.46
CA ASP A 120 -14.52 -3.84 -2.49
C ASP A 120 -15.74 -2.89 -2.44
N LYS A 121 -15.51 -1.57 -2.49
CA LYS A 121 -16.55 -0.53 -2.40
C LYS A 121 -16.45 0.44 -3.59
N HIS A 122 -16.06 1.69 -3.35
CA HIS A 122 -16.09 2.78 -4.34
C HIS A 122 -14.73 3.42 -4.63
N SER A 123 -13.63 2.85 -4.12
CA SER A 123 -12.29 3.35 -4.41
C SER A 123 -11.33 2.23 -4.77
N HIS A 124 -10.19 2.58 -5.36
CA HIS A 124 -9.14 1.62 -5.67
C HIS A 124 -7.98 1.68 -4.68
N SER A 125 -7.11 0.67 -4.69
CA SER A 125 -5.92 0.61 -3.82
C SER A 125 -4.77 -0.06 -4.57
N ILE A 126 -3.55 0.40 -4.31
CA ILE A 126 -2.31 -0.20 -4.83
C ILE A 126 -1.42 -0.73 -3.70
N CYS A 127 -1.97 -0.92 -2.49
CA CYS A 127 -1.18 -1.33 -1.33
C CYS A 127 -0.73 -2.80 -1.40
N THR A 128 -1.48 -3.64 -2.12
CA THR A 128 -1.17 -5.05 -2.35
C THR A 128 -1.16 -5.34 -3.84
N THR A 129 -0.44 -6.38 -4.26
CA THR A 129 -0.41 -6.80 -5.67
C THR A 129 -1.82 -7.15 -6.19
N PRO A 130 -2.67 -7.90 -5.44
CA PRO A 130 -4.05 -8.14 -5.87
C PRO A 130 -4.87 -6.86 -6.02
N HIS A 131 -4.75 -5.88 -5.11
CA HIS A 131 -5.46 -4.60 -5.28
C HIS A 131 -4.95 -3.82 -6.49
N ALA A 132 -3.64 -3.85 -6.76
CA ALA A 132 -3.06 -3.22 -7.94
C ALA A 132 -3.55 -3.87 -9.25
N GLU A 133 -3.66 -5.20 -9.31
CA GLU A 133 -4.25 -5.91 -10.46
C GLU A 133 -5.72 -5.52 -10.67
N ALA A 134 -6.51 -5.45 -9.58
CA ALA A 134 -7.89 -4.98 -9.65
C ALA A 134 -7.99 -3.52 -10.11
N THR A 135 -7.08 -2.66 -9.63
CA THR A 135 -6.96 -1.25 -10.04
C THR A 135 -6.64 -1.13 -11.53
N TRP A 136 -5.74 -1.96 -12.06
CA TRP A 136 -5.45 -2.00 -13.49
C TRP A 136 -6.67 -2.41 -14.33
N ASN A 137 -7.43 -3.41 -13.89
CA ASN A 137 -8.66 -3.81 -14.56
C ASN A 137 -9.69 -2.67 -14.58
N ALA A 138 -9.90 -1.98 -13.46
CA ALA A 138 -10.78 -0.83 -13.40
C ALA A 138 -10.29 0.34 -14.27
N TYR A 139 -8.98 0.60 -14.27
CA TYR A 139 -8.38 1.66 -15.09
C TYR A 139 -8.54 1.38 -16.59
N GLN A 140 -8.45 0.11 -17.03
CA GLN A 140 -8.73 -0.28 -18.42
C GLN A 140 -10.17 0.02 -18.84
N GLU A 141 -11.14 -0.13 -17.95
CA GLU A 141 -12.53 0.26 -18.23
C GLU A 141 -12.70 1.79 -18.21
N PHE A 142 -12.08 2.47 -17.25
CA PHE A 142 -12.09 3.93 -17.14
C PHE A 142 -11.60 4.61 -18.42
N VAL A 143 -10.49 4.15 -19.02
CA VAL A 143 -9.93 4.78 -20.23
C VAL A 143 -10.84 4.65 -21.46
N LYS A 144 -11.83 3.76 -21.47
CA LYS A 144 -12.83 3.66 -22.55
C LYS A 144 -13.84 4.82 -22.49
N ASN A 145 -14.21 5.26 -21.28
CA ASN A 145 -15.13 6.37 -21.05
C ASN A 145 -14.62 7.29 -19.92
N PRO A 146 -13.53 8.05 -20.17
CA PRO A 146 -12.86 8.83 -19.14
C PRO A 146 -13.77 9.90 -18.52
N GLY A 147 -13.38 10.34 -17.33
CA GLY A 147 -13.98 11.46 -16.63
C GLY A 147 -13.08 11.92 -15.47
N PRO A 148 -13.63 12.65 -14.50
CA PRO A 148 -12.87 13.12 -13.33
C PRO A 148 -12.24 11.98 -12.53
N VAL A 149 -11.06 12.24 -11.98
CA VAL A 149 -10.27 11.30 -11.17
C VAL A 149 -9.92 11.95 -9.83
N VAL A 150 -10.03 11.18 -8.75
CA VAL A 150 -9.54 11.57 -7.43
C VAL A 150 -8.51 10.57 -6.93
N ILE A 151 -7.28 11.03 -6.74
CA ILE A 151 -6.17 10.22 -6.19
C ILE A 151 -5.72 10.86 -4.89
N GLY A 152 -5.26 10.09 -3.91
CA GLY A 152 -4.85 10.70 -2.66
C GLY A 152 -4.53 9.75 -1.54
N ALA A 153 -4.42 10.33 -0.35
CA ALA A 153 -4.27 9.63 0.91
C ALA A 153 -5.43 10.01 1.85
N ALA A 154 -5.90 9.04 2.64
CA ALA A 154 -6.90 9.28 3.68
C ALA A 154 -6.25 9.68 5.01
N SER A 155 -7.03 10.25 5.93
CA SER A 155 -6.56 10.51 7.31
C SER A 155 -6.00 9.23 7.96
N GLY A 156 -4.93 9.35 8.75
CA GLY A 156 -4.25 8.20 9.37
C GLY A 156 -3.23 7.49 8.46
N THR A 157 -3.18 7.84 7.17
CA THR A 157 -2.14 7.32 6.26
C THR A 157 -0.74 7.75 6.72
N SER A 158 0.22 6.83 6.63
CA SER A 158 1.64 7.09 6.89
C SER A 158 2.53 6.94 5.65
N CYS A 159 2.00 6.38 4.55
CA CYS A 159 2.73 6.10 3.32
C CYS A 159 2.19 6.97 2.17
N PHE A 160 2.72 8.18 2.02
CA PHE A 160 2.23 9.17 1.05
C PHE A 160 2.87 9.06 -0.33
N GLY A 161 4.14 8.63 -0.41
CA GLY A 161 4.91 8.55 -1.65
C GLY A 161 4.18 7.84 -2.80
N PRO A 162 3.63 6.62 -2.59
CA PRO A 162 2.91 5.90 -3.63
C PRO A 162 1.67 6.64 -4.18
N ALA A 163 1.01 7.49 -3.38
CA ALA A 163 -0.13 8.28 -3.86
C ALA A 163 0.33 9.38 -4.84
N TYR A 164 1.42 10.08 -4.52
CA TYR A 164 2.05 11.04 -5.44
C TYR A 164 2.55 10.35 -6.71
N GLU A 165 3.23 9.21 -6.56
CA GLU A 165 3.70 8.40 -7.68
C GLU A 165 2.53 7.99 -8.57
N PHE A 166 1.47 7.42 -8.01
CA PHE A 166 0.33 6.95 -8.79
C PHE A 166 -0.40 8.09 -9.50
N ALA A 167 -0.57 9.26 -8.86
CA ALA A 167 -1.14 10.45 -9.50
C ALA A 167 -0.34 10.88 -10.74
N THR A 168 0.99 10.90 -10.65
CA THR A 168 1.85 11.28 -11.77
C THR A 168 1.96 10.21 -12.85
N ILE A 169 1.89 8.93 -12.48
CA ILE A 169 1.86 7.79 -13.42
C ILE A 169 0.57 7.78 -14.24
N ILE A 170 -0.60 7.90 -13.59
CA ILE A 170 -1.89 7.98 -14.27
C ILE A 170 -1.91 9.16 -15.22
N GLU A 171 -1.46 10.33 -14.76
CA GLU A 171 -1.38 11.54 -15.58
C GLU A 171 -0.50 11.33 -16.84
N THR A 172 0.65 10.70 -16.65
CA THR A 172 1.59 10.37 -17.74
C THR A 172 1.00 9.36 -18.72
N ASP A 173 0.32 8.31 -18.23
CA ASP A 173 -0.29 7.29 -19.07
C ASP A 173 -1.45 7.85 -19.90
N LEU A 174 -2.29 8.71 -19.30
CA LEU A 174 -3.37 9.41 -20.01
C LEU A 174 -2.84 10.34 -21.12
N ARG A 175 -1.67 10.97 -20.92
CA ARG A 175 -0.99 11.74 -21.98
C ARG A 175 -0.51 10.84 -23.12
N LYS A 176 0.11 9.70 -22.81
CA LYS A 176 0.54 8.72 -23.83
C LYS A 176 -0.65 8.23 -24.67
N ARG A 177 -1.81 8.05 -24.03
CA ARG A 177 -3.09 7.70 -24.68
C ARG A 177 -3.77 8.86 -25.40
N LYS A 178 -3.27 10.08 -25.28
CA LYS A 178 -3.84 11.31 -25.86
C LYS A 178 -5.29 11.59 -25.41
N ILE A 179 -5.61 11.30 -24.15
CA ILE A 179 -6.94 11.54 -23.55
C ILE A 179 -6.90 12.36 -22.25
N ARG A 180 -5.72 12.86 -21.86
CA ARG A 180 -5.50 13.60 -20.60
C ARG A 180 -6.38 14.84 -20.47
N ASP A 181 -6.68 15.52 -21.58
CA ASP A 181 -7.55 16.70 -21.64
C ASP A 181 -9.00 16.40 -21.21
N ARG A 182 -9.45 15.15 -21.31
CA ARG A 182 -10.78 14.69 -20.90
C ARG A 182 -10.88 14.29 -19.43
N VAL A 183 -9.78 14.33 -18.69
CA VAL A 183 -9.67 13.78 -17.33
C VAL A 183 -9.21 14.87 -16.35
N PRO A 184 -10.13 15.58 -15.67
CA PRO A 184 -9.78 16.39 -14.52
C PRO A 184 -9.18 15.50 -13.42
N ILE A 185 -8.03 15.87 -12.85
CA ILE A 185 -7.39 15.13 -11.76
C ILE A 185 -7.31 16.02 -10.53
N THR A 186 -7.83 15.53 -9.41
CA THR A 186 -7.71 16.17 -8.09
C THR A 186 -6.96 15.25 -7.13
N TYR A 187 -5.94 15.78 -6.47
CA TYR A 187 -5.18 15.11 -5.43
C TYR A 187 -5.68 15.52 -4.05
N VAL A 188 -6.06 14.57 -3.19
CA VAL A 188 -6.55 14.86 -1.84
C VAL A 188 -5.59 14.26 -0.80
N THR A 189 -5.21 15.04 0.21
CA THR A 189 -4.30 14.55 1.26
C THR A 189 -4.59 15.18 2.63
N PRO A 190 -4.44 14.42 3.73
CA PRO A 190 -4.45 14.98 5.08
C PRO A 190 -3.16 15.75 5.40
N GLU A 191 -2.14 15.70 4.55
CA GLU A 191 -0.92 16.48 4.74
C GLU A 191 -1.22 17.97 4.80
N PRO A 192 -0.52 18.74 5.66
CA PRO A 192 -0.74 20.18 5.77
C PRO A 192 -0.33 20.97 4.54
N TYR A 193 0.51 20.39 3.70
CA TYR A 193 0.89 20.87 2.38
C TYR A 193 1.40 19.66 1.58
N VAL A 194 1.36 19.73 0.25
CA VAL A 194 1.87 18.64 -0.59
C VAL A 194 3.37 18.42 -0.40
N GLY A 195 3.82 17.18 -0.36
CA GLY A 195 5.22 16.84 -0.13
C GLY A 195 5.65 16.91 1.34
N HIS A 196 4.72 16.99 2.29
CA HIS A 196 5.00 16.83 3.72
C HIS A 196 5.48 15.41 4.05
N MET A 197 4.95 14.40 3.34
CA MET A 197 5.28 12.97 3.42
C MET A 197 5.12 12.32 4.79
N GLY A 198 4.49 13.00 5.75
CA GLY A 198 4.45 12.59 7.16
C GLY A 198 5.75 12.87 7.93
N LEU A 199 6.70 13.59 7.31
CA LEU A 199 8.06 13.80 7.82
C LEU A 199 8.38 15.29 8.07
N GLY A 200 7.42 16.21 7.85
CA GLY A 200 7.69 17.65 7.89
C GLY A 200 8.37 18.17 6.61
N GLY A 201 8.33 17.41 5.52
CA GLY A 201 9.05 17.69 4.28
C GLY A 201 10.48 17.16 4.28
N VAL A 202 11.04 16.92 3.09
CA VAL A 202 12.43 16.47 2.89
C VAL A 202 13.07 17.35 1.83
N GLY A 203 13.98 18.24 2.23
CA GLY A 203 14.51 19.26 1.34
C GLY A 203 13.41 20.18 0.80
N ASP A 204 13.38 20.41 -0.52
CA ASP A 204 12.32 21.17 -1.20
C ASP A 204 11.20 20.27 -1.76
N SER A 205 10.82 19.22 -1.01
CA SER A 205 9.72 18.34 -1.44
C SER A 205 8.42 19.11 -1.69
N LYS A 206 8.15 20.18 -0.93
CA LYS A 206 7.00 21.05 -1.14
C LYS A 206 7.06 21.76 -2.50
N GLY A 207 8.12 22.52 -2.78
CA GLY A 207 8.24 23.28 -4.02
C GLY A 207 8.27 22.37 -5.25
N LEU A 208 8.94 21.21 -5.14
CA LEU A 208 9.00 20.20 -6.18
C LEU A 208 7.60 19.65 -6.52
N ILE A 209 6.85 19.17 -5.53
CA ILE A 209 5.53 18.57 -5.78
C ILE A 209 4.53 19.61 -6.27
N GLU A 210 4.54 20.82 -5.70
CA GLU A 210 3.71 21.91 -6.21
C GLU A 210 4.02 22.25 -7.67
N SER A 211 5.31 22.28 -8.04
CA SER A 211 5.73 22.52 -9.43
C SER A 211 5.25 21.41 -10.36
N GLU A 212 5.47 20.15 -10.01
CA GLU A 212 5.01 18.99 -10.79
C GLU A 212 3.49 19.00 -10.98
N PHE A 213 2.72 19.23 -9.92
CA PHE A 213 1.26 19.26 -10.00
C PHE A 213 0.76 20.40 -10.89
N ARG A 214 1.37 21.60 -10.81
CA ARG A 214 1.04 22.71 -11.72
C ARG A 214 1.32 22.37 -13.17
N GLN A 215 2.51 21.84 -13.48
CA GLN A 215 2.91 21.48 -14.85
C GLN A 215 2.01 20.37 -15.44
N ARG A 216 1.50 19.49 -14.58
CA ARG A 216 0.63 18.36 -14.96
C ARG A 216 -0.86 18.68 -14.88
N HIS A 217 -1.23 19.91 -14.52
CA HIS A 217 -2.61 20.34 -14.28
C HIS A 217 -3.38 19.41 -13.33
N ILE A 218 -2.71 18.94 -12.27
CA ILE A 218 -3.31 18.22 -11.15
C ILE A 218 -3.69 19.29 -10.12
N LYS A 219 -4.98 19.37 -9.77
CA LYS A 219 -5.43 20.21 -8.64
C LYS A 219 -5.20 19.47 -7.35
N TRP A 220 -5.07 20.15 -6.21
CA TRP A 220 -4.91 19.47 -4.93
C TRP A 220 -5.65 20.16 -3.78
N ILE A 221 -6.00 19.37 -2.76
CA ILE A 221 -6.59 19.81 -1.50
C ILE A 221 -5.76 19.18 -0.37
N CYS A 222 -5.22 20.04 0.50
CA CYS A 222 -4.42 19.68 1.67
C CYS A 222 -5.21 19.92 2.96
N ASN A 223 -4.66 19.51 4.11
CA ASN A 223 -5.37 19.55 5.40
C ASN A 223 -6.78 18.94 5.30
N ALA A 224 -6.92 17.89 4.49
CA ALA A 224 -8.21 17.35 4.10
C ALA A 224 -8.47 15.98 4.72
N ARG A 225 -9.71 15.78 5.19
CA ARG A 225 -10.23 14.48 5.62
C ARG A 225 -11.26 14.00 4.59
N VAL A 226 -11.05 12.81 4.03
CA VAL A 226 -12.09 12.10 3.28
C VAL A 226 -13.16 11.65 4.27
N VAL A 227 -14.39 12.07 4.06
CA VAL A 227 -15.55 11.75 4.91
C VAL A 227 -16.25 10.50 4.38
N GLU A 228 -16.43 10.42 3.07
CA GLU A 228 -17.13 9.34 2.39
C GLU A 228 -16.65 9.25 0.93
N VAL A 229 -16.63 8.03 0.39
CA VAL A 229 -16.48 7.78 -1.04
C VAL A 229 -17.75 7.15 -1.57
N THR A 230 -18.33 7.72 -2.61
CA THR A 230 -19.51 7.17 -3.30
C THR A 230 -19.14 6.71 -4.70
N ALA A 231 -20.07 6.08 -5.42
CA ALA A 231 -19.85 5.66 -6.81
C ALA A 231 -19.56 6.83 -7.79
N THR A 232 -19.86 8.07 -7.42
CA THR A 232 -19.78 9.23 -8.33
C THR A 232 -19.02 10.43 -7.77
N GLU A 233 -18.73 10.46 -6.46
CA GLU A 233 -18.04 11.57 -5.82
C GLU A 233 -17.27 11.16 -4.56
N VAL A 234 -16.26 11.96 -4.21
CA VAL A 234 -15.53 11.91 -2.94
C VAL A 234 -15.91 13.13 -2.12
N VAL A 235 -16.41 12.90 -0.90
CA VAL A 235 -16.77 13.95 0.06
C VAL A 235 -15.57 14.22 0.96
N VAL A 236 -15.11 15.48 1.01
CA VAL A 236 -13.88 15.88 1.68
C VAL A 236 -14.11 17.12 2.54
N ASN A 237 -13.66 17.06 3.79
CA ASN A 237 -13.61 18.22 4.68
C ASN A 237 -12.19 18.79 4.70
N GLU A 238 -12.02 20.00 4.17
CA GLU A 238 -10.80 20.79 4.33
C GLU A 238 -10.82 21.49 5.69
N LEU A 239 -9.70 21.44 6.39
CA LEU A 239 -9.57 21.97 7.75
C LEU A 239 -8.65 23.19 7.78
N ASP A 240 -8.97 24.15 8.66
CA ASP A 240 -8.08 25.26 8.97
C ASP A 240 -6.89 24.82 9.84
N GLY A 241 -5.94 25.73 10.09
CA GLY A 241 -4.78 25.44 10.95
C GLY A 241 -5.10 25.14 12.42
N LYS A 242 -6.38 25.25 12.84
CA LYS A 242 -6.88 24.87 14.17
C LYS A 242 -7.67 23.56 14.13
N GLY A 243 -7.71 22.87 12.99
CA GLY A 243 -8.45 21.63 12.78
C GLY A 243 -9.97 21.81 12.67
N ARG A 244 -10.45 23.04 12.46
CA ARG A 244 -11.89 23.33 12.26
C ARG A 244 -12.24 23.21 10.80
N LEU A 245 -13.49 22.83 10.50
CA LEU A 245 -13.98 22.77 9.13
C LEU A 245 -13.84 24.15 8.47
N LEU A 246 -13.04 24.21 7.41
CA LEU A 246 -12.90 25.37 6.53
C LEU A 246 -13.92 25.30 5.40
N GLN A 247 -14.00 24.16 4.72
CA GLN A 247 -14.89 23.94 3.58
C GLN A 247 -15.18 22.44 3.38
N GLU A 248 -16.43 22.10 3.04
CA GLU A 248 -16.77 20.79 2.49
C GLU A 248 -16.65 20.83 0.95
N HIS A 249 -15.99 19.83 0.38
CA HIS A 249 -15.85 19.61 -1.05
C HIS A 249 -16.57 18.33 -1.45
N ARG A 250 -17.36 18.41 -2.51
CA ARG A 250 -17.94 17.25 -3.21
C ARG A 250 -17.29 17.15 -4.57
N ILE A 251 -16.33 16.24 -4.70
CA ILE A 251 -15.46 16.14 -5.87
C ILE A 251 -15.98 15.02 -6.75
N PRO A 252 -16.47 15.30 -7.97
CA PRO A 252 -16.88 14.24 -8.89
C PRO A 252 -15.72 13.29 -9.16
N SER A 253 -16.00 11.99 -9.16
CA SER A 253 -15.03 10.94 -9.46
C SER A 253 -15.66 9.84 -10.30
N LYS A 254 -14.94 9.39 -11.32
CA LYS A 254 -15.19 8.13 -12.04
C LYS A 254 -14.10 7.08 -11.77
N PHE A 255 -13.02 7.47 -11.10
CA PHE A 255 -11.87 6.62 -10.79
C PHE A 255 -11.03 7.23 -9.66
#